data_AF-A0A7C3BGX6-F1
#
_entry.id   AF-A0A7C3BGX6-F1
#
_cell.length_a   1.000
_cell.length_b   1.000
_cell.length_c   1.000
_cell.angle_alpha   90.00
_cell.angle_beta   90.00
_cell.angle_gamma   90.00
#
_symmetry.space_group_name_H-M   'P 1'
#
loop_
_entity.id
_entity.type
_entity.pdbx_description
1 polymer ?
#
loop_
_entity_poly.entity_id
_entity_poly.type
_entity_poly.pdbx_seq_one_letter_code
_entity_poly.pdbx_strand_id
1 'polypeptide(L)'
;MPPLVRFFVKTAFLWLVLALGLKALALTSWGASIPAITPVSWHALFVGWLTQLIVGIAHWMLPTIPGARRERLRGDERVMWGVYALLNAGLLLRVISEPMVIARQEMALWRGLLIASAWLQWLALVLFVGNSWLRVRPAVKRGKRG
;
A
#
# COMPACT_ATOMS: atom_id res chain seq x y z
N MET A 1 3.10 -19.13 3.33
CA MET A 1 2.55 -17.75 3.24
C MET A 1 1.32 -17.81 2.34
N PRO A 2 0.17 -17.23 2.75
CA PRO A 2 -1.01 -17.13 1.90
C PRO A 2 -0.69 -16.46 0.54
N PRO A 3 -1.37 -16.83 -0.56
CA PRO A 3 -1.14 -16.22 -1.87
C PRO A 3 -1.21 -14.70 -1.83
N LEU A 4 -2.21 -14.13 -1.13
CA LEU A 4 -2.39 -12.68 -0.99
C LEU A 4 -1.15 -11.96 -0.45
N VAL A 5 -0.52 -12.50 0.60
CA VAL A 5 0.70 -11.90 1.19
C VAL A 5 1.83 -11.85 0.16
N ARG A 6 1.94 -12.87 -0.70
CA ARG A 6 2.94 -12.89 -1.78
C ARG A 6 2.67 -11.78 -2.79
N PHE A 7 1.41 -11.47 -3.11
CA PHE A 7 1.07 -10.36 -4.01
C PHE A 7 1.49 -9.02 -3.43
N PHE A 8 1.14 -8.73 -2.17
CA PHE A 8 1.59 -7.52 -1.47
C PHE A 8 3.12 -7.35 -1.52
N VAL A 9 3.86 -8.39 -1.16
CA VAL A 9 5.33 -8.35 -1.12
C VAL A 9 5.93 -8.15 -2.52
N LYS A 10 5.49 -8.94 -3.51
CA LYS A 10 6.01 -8.84 -4.88
C LYS A 10 5.74 -7.47 -5.49
N THR A 11 4.52 -6.96 -5.36
CA THR A 11 4.19 -5.62 -5.87
C THR A 11 4.88 -4.50 -5.11
N ALA A 12 5.08 -4.64 -3.80
CA ALA A 12 5.91 -3.69 -3.05
C ALA A 12 7.33 -3.62 -3.61
N PHE A 13 7.98 -4.76 -3.89
CA PHE A 13 9.30 -4.76 -4.51
C PHE A 13 9.32 -4.13 -5.91
N LEU A 14 8.27 -4.34 -6.71
CA LEU A 14 8.15 -3.66 -8.00
C LEU A 14 8.08 -2.14 -7.82
N TRP A 15 7.27 -1.66 -6.87
CA TRP A 15 7.19 -0.24 -6.53
C TRP A 15 8.51 0.31 -5.99
N LEU A 16 9.28 -0.48 -5.23
CA LEU A 16 10.61 -0.08 -4.76
C LEU A 16 11.56 0.17 -5.94
N VAL A 17 11.64 -0.78 -6.87
CA VAL A 17 12.50 -0.65 -8.06
C VAL A 17 12.08 0.56 -8.89
N LEU A 18 10.77 0.75 -9.11
CA LEU A 18 10.25 1.92 -9.81
C LEU A 18 10.56 3.23 -9.08
N ALA A 19 10.35 3.28 -7.76
CA ALA A 19 10.60 4.47 -6.97
C ALA A 19 12.08 4.87 -6.98
N LEU A 20 12.99 3.91 -6.81
CA LEU A 20 14.43 4.15 -6.87
C LEU A 20 14.89 4.54 -8.28
N GLY A 21 14.33 3.90 -9.32
CA GLY A 21 14.58 4.28 -10.71
C GLY A 21 14.16 5.72 -11.01
N LEU A 22 12.97 6.13 -10.57
CA LEU A 22 12.49 7.51 -10.70
C LEU A 22 13.34 8.50 -9.87
N LYS A 23 13.77 8.12 -8.66
CA LYS A 23 14.69 8.95 -7.86
C LYS A 23 16.04 9.14 -8.55
N ALA A 24 16.62 8.08 -9.09
CA ALA A 24 17.87 8.17 -9.86
C ALA A 24 17.68 9.05 -11.10
N LEU A 25 16.56 8.89 -11.81
CA LEU A 25 16.23 9.70 -12.97
C LEU A 25 16.12 11.20 -12.62
N ALA A 26 15.52 11.54 -11.48
CA ALA A 26 15.42 12.92 -11.02
C ALA A 26 16.77 13.63 -10.78
N LEU A 27 17.87 12.88 -10.63
CA LEU A 27 19.22 13.42 -10.50
C LEU A 27 19.87 13.77 -11.84
N THR A 28 19.29 13.34 -12.97
CA THR A 28 19.76 13.71 -14.31
C THR A 28 19.25 15.09 -14.70
N SER A 29 19.93 15.79 -15.61
CA SER A 29 19.47 17.07 -16.15
C SER A 29 18.08 16.97 -16.79
N TRP A 30 17.82 15.89 -17.51
CA TRP A 30 16.51 15.62 -18.11
C TRP A 30 15.44 15.36 -17.06
N GLY A 31 15.68 14.48 -16.09
CA GLY A 31 14.68 14.18 -15.06
C GLY A 31 14.42 15.36 -14.13
N ALA A 32 15.45 16.16 -13.81
CA ALA A 32 15.30 17.40 -13.04
C ALA A 32 14.40 18.44 -13.75
N SER A 33 14.31 18.39 -15.08
CA SER A 33 13.41 19.25 -15.86
C SER A 33 11.93 18.84 -15.77
N ILE A 34 11.61 17.68 -15.16
CA ILE A 34 10.25 17.16 -15.00
C ILE A 34 9.87 17.20 -13.50
N PRO A 35 9.21 18.27 -13.03
CA PRO A 35 8.98 18.50 -11.59
C PRO A 35 8.17 17.38 -10.90
N ALA A 36 7.38 16.64 -11.67
CA ALA A 36 6.52 15.57 -11.18
C ALA A 36 7.25 14.28 -10.76
N ILE A 37 8.48 14.04 -11.23
CA ILE A 37 9.20 12.79 -10.93
C ILE A 37 9.48 12.67 -9.42
N THR A 38 9.86 13.78 -8.78
CA THR A 38 10.20 13.79 -7.36
C THR A 38 9.02 13.42 -6.45
N PRO A 39 7.82 14.04 -6.55
CA PRO A 39 6.69 13.65 -5.73
C PRO A 39 6.14 12.25 -6.07
N VAL A 40 6.06 11.88 -7.35
CA VAL A 40 5.60 10.54 -7.75
C VAL A 40 6.53 9.45 -7.20
N SER A 41 7.83 9.66 -7.24
CA SER A 41 8.80 8.71 -6.67
C SER A 41 8.67 8.58 -5.15
N TRP A 42 8.33 9.66 -4.43
CA TRP A 42 8.05 9.58 -2.99
C TRP A 42 6.78 8.79 -2.70
N HIS A 43 5.70 9.00 -3.46
CA HIS A 43 4.47 8.21 -3.32
C HIS A 43 4.70 6.72 -3.64
N ALA A 44 5.46 6.43 -4.70
CA ALA A 44 5.85 5.07 -5.02
C ALA A 44 6.69 4.43 -3.90
N LEU A 45 7.63 5.18 -3.29
CA LEU A 45 8.48 4.67 -2.21
C LEU A 45 7.72 4.44 -0.90
N PHE A 46 6.96 5.43 -0.44
CA PHE A 46 6.31 5.35 0.88
C PHE A 46 5.00 4.57 0.84
N VAL A 47 4.16 4.76 -0.18
CA VAL A 47 2.87 4.07 -0.26
C VAL A 47 3.00 2.75 -1.01
N GLY A 48 3.66 2.76 -2.18
CA GLY A 48 3.81 1.57 -3.02
C GLY A 48 4.74 0.51 -2.45
N TRP A 49 5.89 0.92 -1.95
CA TRP A 49 6.85 0.01 -1.33
C TRP A 49 6.57 -0.16 0.17
N LEU A 50 6.81 0.88 0.98
CA LEU A 50 6.91 0.71 2.43
C LEU A 50 5.58 0.32 3.06
N THR A 51 4.52 1.10 2.83
CA THR A 51 3.19 0.86 3.40
C THR A 51 2.63 -0.48 2.94
N GLN A 52 2.72 -0.77 1.64
CA GLN A 52 2.22 -2.01 1.07
C GLN A 52 2.94 -3.25 1.65
N LEU A 53 4.26 -3.18 1.81
CA LEU A 53 5.05 -4.23 2.45
C LEU A 53 4.61 -4.42 3.91
N ILE A 54 4.50 -3.33 4.67
CA ILE A 54 4.08 -3.37 6.08
C ILE A 54 2.70 -4.02 6.20
N VAL A 55 1.72 -3.61 5.40
CA VAL A 55 0.36 -4.17 5.42
C VAL A 55 0.38 -5.67 5.13
N GLY A 56 1.08 -6.10 4.08
CA GLY A 56 1.19 -7.51 3.71
C GLY A 56 1.85 -8.36 4.80
N ILE A 57 2.98 -7.89 5.32
CA ILE A 57 3.74 -8.60 6.36
C ILE A 57 2.98 -8.59 7.70
N ALA A 58 2.41 -7.46 8.11
CA ALA A 58 1.63 -7.36 9.35
C ALA A 58 0.40 -8.30 9.30
N HIS A 59 -0.30 -8.37 8.17
CA HIS A 59 -1.40 -9.31 8.00
C HIS A 59 -0.95 -10.77 8.20
N TRP A 60 0.27 -11.12 7.80
CA TRP A 60 0.81 -12.46 8.00
C TRP A 60 1.33 -12.71 9.42
N MET A 61 2.05 -11.75 10.01
CA MET A 61 2.74 -11.87 11.29
C MET A 61 1.82 -11.71 12.50
N LEU A 62 0.77 -10.89 12.40
CA LEU A 62 -0.13 -10.68 13.53
C LEU A 62 -0.74 -12.01 14.01
N PRO A 63 -0.90 -12.21 15.33
CA PRO A 63 -1.51 -13.41 15.88
C PRO A 63 -2.87 -13.73 15.25
N THR A 64 -3.21 -15.01 15.23
CA THR A 64 -4.54 -15.46 14.84
C THR A 64 -5.53 -15.25 15.98
N ILE A 65 -6.80 -15.04 15.64
CA ILE A 65 -7.87 -14.85 16.63
C ILE A 65 -8.20 -16.19 17.30
N PRO A 66 -8.03 -16.35 18.63
CA PRO A 66 -8.38 -17.58 19.34
C PRO A 66 -9.88 -17.86 19.26
N GLY A 67 -10.28 -19.11 19.02
CA GLY A 67 -11.69 -19.51 18.93
C GLY A 67 -12.41 -19.06 17.65
N ALA A 68 -11.75 -18.33 16.75
CA ALA A 68 -12.33 -17.99 15.45
C ALA A 68 -12.40 -19.21 14.53
N ARG A 69 -13.42 -19.24 13.67
CA ARG A 69 -13.53 -20.25 12.61
C ARG A 69 -12.27 -20.24 11.73
N ARG A 70 -11.87 -21.40 11.19
CA ARG A 70 -10.66 -21.59 10.37
C ARG A 70 -10.46 -20.53 9.28
N GLU A 71 -11.56 -20.06 8.70
CA GLU A 71 -11.65 -19.05 7.63
C GLU A 71 -11.36 -17.61 8.10
N ARG A 72 -11.59 -17.30 9.39
CA ARG A 72 -11.43 -15.96 9.99
C ARG A 72 -10.23 -15.85 10.93
N LEU A 73 -9.37 -16.88 10.98
CA LEU A 73 -8.22 -16.91 11.88
C LEU A 73 -7.31 -15.69 11.73
N ARG A 74 -7.23 -15.09 10.53
CA ARG A 74 -6.43 -13.88 10.24
C ARG A 74 -7.28 -12.64 9.91
N GLY A 75 -8.55 -12.62 10.31
CA GLY A 75 -9.52 -11.65 9.80
C GLY A 75 -10.14 -12.12 8.48
N ASP A 76 -10.90 -11.23 7.82
CA ASP A 76 -11.52 -11.53 6.54
C ASP A 76 -10.51 -11.32 5.40
N GLU A 77 -10.20 -12.41 4.67
CA GLU A 77 -9.26 -12.36 3.55
C GLU A 77 -9.82 -11.56 2.36
N ARG A 78 -11.16 -11.51 2.18
CA ARG A 78 -11.80 -10.71 1.13
C ARG A 78 -11.58 -9.22 1.37
N VAL A 79 -11.66 -8.79 2.64
CA VAL A 79 -11.35 -7.40 3.02
C VAL A 79 -9.90 -7.06 2.67
N MET A 80 -8.96 -7.98 2.92
CA MET A 80 -7.56 -7.73 2.59
C MET A 80 -7.27 -7.71 1.07
N TRP A 81 -7.99 -8.49 0.27
CA TRP A 81 -7.97 -8.33 -1.19
C TRP A 81 -8.51 -6.96 -1.61
N GLY A 82 -9.56 -6.46 -0.94
CA GLY A 82 -10.05 -5.10 -1.10
C GLY A 82 -9.00 -4.05 -0.76
N VAL A 83 -8.30 -4.19 0.38
CA VAL A 83 -7.18 -3.32 0.77
C VAL A 83 -6.09 -3.30 -0.31
N TYR A 84 -5.71 -4.47 -0.82
CA TYR A 84 -4.72 -4.59 -1.89
C TYR A 84 -5.16 -3.84 -3.15
N ALA A 85 -6.40 -4.06 -3.59
CA ALA A 85 -6.95 -3.42 -4.77
C ALA A 85 -7.03 -1.89 -4.61
N LEU A 86 -7.50 -1.40 -3.47
CA LEU A 86 -7.62 0.03 -3.18
C LEU A 86 -6.25 0.73 -3.11
N LEU A 87 -5.26 0.11 -2.48
CA LEU A 87 -3.89 0.67 -2.44
C LEU A 87 -3.29 0.79 -3.84
N ASN A 88 -3.37 -0.28 -4.64
CA ASN A 88 -2.78 -0.29 -5.98
C ASN A 88 -3.55 0.60 -6.96
N ALA A 89 -4.88 0.58 -6.94
CA ALA A 89 -5.71 1.47 -7.76
C ALA A 89 -5.47 2.93 -7.41
N GLY A 90 -5.45 3.26 -6.11
CA GLY A 90 -5.13 4.60 -5.64
C GLY A 90 -3.74 5.04 -6.10
N LEU A 91 -2.73 4.17 -5.95
CA LEU A 91 -1.37 4.51 -6.37
C LEU A 91 -1.20 4.65 -7.89
N LEU A 92 -1.84 3.81 -8.71
CA LEU A 92 -1.84 3.95 -10.16
C LEU A 92 -2.48 5.27 -10.59
N LEU A 93 -3.62 5.64 -9.97
CA LEU A 93 -4.24 6.95 -10.21
C LEU A 93 -3.31 8.09 -9.81
N ARG A 94 -2.57 7.97 -8.70
CA ARG A 94 -1.59 8.98 -8.23
C ARG A 94 -0.51 9.20 -9.30
N VAL A 95 0.10 8.11 -9.77
CA VAL A 95 1.21 8.14 -10.74
C VAL A 95 0.81 8.84 -12.05
N ILE A 96 -0.47 8.74 -12.44
CA ILE A 96 -0.97 9.39 -13.67
C ILE A 96 -1.42 10.83 -13.39
N SER A 97 -2.25 11.04 -12.36
CA SER A 97 -2.89 12.34 -12.11
C SER A 97 -1.95 13.38 -11.50
N GLU A 98 -1.00 12.97 -10.65
CA GLU A 98 -0.06 13.90 -9.99
C GLU A 98 0.83 14.64 -11.01
N PRO A 99 1.45 13.98 -12.02
CA PRO A 99 2.12 14.69 -13.10
C PRO A 99 1.23 15.65 -13.88
N MET A 100 0.00 15.27 -14.19
CA MET A 100 -0.91 16.10 -14.97
C MET A 100 -1.31 17.38 -14.21
N VAL A 101 -1.56 17.27 -12.91
CA VAL A 101 -1.84 18.42 -12.04
C VAL A 101 -0.61 19.33 -11.92
N ILE A 102 0.59 18.77 -11.73
CA ILE A 102 1.84 19.53 -11.61
C ILE A 102 2.20 20.23 -12.92
N ALA A 103 1.95 19.59 -14.07
CA ALA A 103 2.13 20.18 -15.39
C ALA A 103 1.11 21.29 -15.70
N ARG A 104 0.30 21.72 -14.72
CA ARG A 104 -0.74 22.74 -14.84
C ARG A 104 -1.73 22.46 -15.96
N GLN A 105 -2.02 21.17 -16.23
CA GLN A 105 -3.20 20.84 -17.01
C GLN A 105 -4.42 21.12 -16.13
N GLU A 106 -5.04 22.30 -16.28
CA GLU A 106 -6.08 22.82 -15.40
C GLU A 106 -7.42 22.05 -15.45
N MET A 107 -7.44 20.88 -16.09
CA MET A 107 -8.63 20.04 -16.17
C MET A 107 -9.07 19.57 -14.79
N ALA A 108 -10.34 19.84 -14.47
CA ALA A 108 -10.99 19.37 -13.24
C ALA A 108 -10.88 17.86 -13.05
N LEU A 109 -10.82 17.10 -14.16
CA LEU A 109 -10.63 15.66 -14.17
C LEU A 109 -9.37 15.23 -13.40
N TRP A 110 -8.20 15.84 -13.67
CA TRP A 110 -6.94 15.42 -13.05
C TRP A 110 -6.93 15.67 -11.55
N ARG A 111 -7.49 16.80 -11.10
CA ARG A 111 -7.67 17.09 -9.67
C ARG A 111 -8.63 16.09 -9.03
N GLY A 112 -9.74 15.78 -9.69
CA GLY A 112 -10.70 14.79 -9.23
C GLY A 112 -10.09 13.40 -9.08
N LEU A 113 -9.30 12.95 -10.05
CA LEU A 113 -8.58 11.68 -9.99
C LEU A 113 -7.52 11.65 -8.88
N LEU A 114 -6.82 12.75 -8.64
CA LEU A 114 -5.84 12.87 -7.55
C LEU A 114 -6.52 12.81 -6.17
N ILE A 115 -7.67 13.46 -6.02
CA ILE A 115 -8.49 13.37 -4.80
C ILE A 115 -9.03 11.95 -4.59
N ALA A 116 -9.60 11.34 -5.64
CA ALA A 116 -10.08 9.96 -5.58
C ALA A 116 -8.97 8.99 -5.18
N SER A 117 -7.78 9.16 -5.77
CA SER A 117 -6.57 8.41 -5.43
C SER A 117 -6.26 8.49 -3.92
N ALA A 118 -6.38 9.68 -3.30
CA ALA A 118 -6.14 9.87 -1.87
C ALA A 118 -7.17 9.13 -1.01
N TRP A 119 -8.44 9.24 -1.37
CA TRP A 119 -9.53 8.53 -0.68
C TRP A 119 -9.41 7.02 -0.77
N LEU A 120 -9.00 6.46 -1.91
CA LEU A 120 -8.79 5.02 -2.06
C LEU A 120 -7.67 4.52 -1.13
N GLN A 121 -6.54 5.22 -1.07
CA GLN A 121 -5.44 4.85 -0.18
C GLN A 121 -5.82 4.99 1.30
N TRP A 122 -6.52 6.07 1.66
CA TRP A 122 -7.03 6.26 3.02
C TRP A 122 -8.00 5.15 3.43
N LEU A 123 -8.99 4.85 2.58
CA LEU A 123 -9.97 3.79 2.84
C LEU A 123 -9.31 2.42 2.97
N ALA A 124 -8.29 2.13 2.15
CA ALA A 124 -7.53 0.90 2.26
C ALA A 124 -6.89 0.73 3.65
N LEU A 125 -6.30 1.79 4.21
CA LEU A 125 -5.69 1.74 5.53
C LEU A 125 -6.74 1.64 6.64
N VAL A 126 -7.87 2.34 6.52
CA VAL A 126 -8.99 2.21 7.47
C VAL A 126 -9.51 0.77 7.51
N LEU A 127 -9.72 0.15 6.34
CA LEU A 127 -10.15 -1.24 6.24
C LEU A 127 -9.11 -2.21 6.81
N PHE A 128 -7.82 -1.98 6.55
CA PHE A 128 -6.74 -2.78 7.12
C PHE A 128 -6.73 -2.72 8.65
N VAL A 129 -6.84 -1.51 9.22
CA VAL A 129 -6.89 -1.29 10.67
C VAL A 129 -8.10 -1.99 11.26
N GLY A 130 -9.30 -1.79 10.71
CA GLY A 130 -10.52 -2.45 11.18
C GLY A 130 -10.40 -3.99 11.12
N ASN A 131 -9.87 -4.54 10.04
CA ASN A 131 -9.70 -5.98 9.88
C ASN A 131 -8.62 -6.58 10.81
N SER A 132 -7.64 -5.77 11.22
CA SER A 132 -6.50 -6.22 12.02
C SER A 132 -6.63 -5.87 13.51
N TRP A 133 -7.55 -5.00 13.90
CA TRP A 133 -7.66 -4.43 15.25
C TRP A 133 -7.66 -5.48 16.35
N LEU A 134 -8.52 -6.50 16.22
CA LEU A 134 -8.67 -7.55 17.21
C LEU A 134 -7.43 -8.47 17.33
N ARG A 135 -6.50 -8.38 16.37
CA ARG A 135 -5.29 -9.19 16.30
C ARG A 135 -4.08 -8.52 16.95
N VAL A 136 -4.16 -7.22 17.26
CA VAL A 136 -3.12 -6.49 17.98
C VAL A 136 -3.22 -6.82 19.47
N ARG A 137 -2.67 -7.99 19.86
CA ARG A 137 -2.66 -8.49 21.23
C ARG A 137 -1.28 -8.99 21.62
N PRO A 138 -0.93 -9.01 22.92
CA PRO A 138 0.32 -9.60 23.38
C PRO A 138 0.45 -11.05 22.94
N ALA A 139 1.64 -11.47 22.53
CA ALA A 139 1.92 -12.87 22.22
C ALA A 139 1.70 -13.70 23.49
N VAL A 140 0.68 -14.57 23.50
CA VAL A 140 0.46 -15.50 24.61
C VAL A 140 1.62 -16.48 24.64
N LYS A 141 2.49 -16.39 25.66
CA LYS A 141 3.53 -17.40 25.91
C LYS A 141 2.83 -18.74 26.12
N ARG A 142 2.94 -19.67 25.17
CA ARG A 142 2.58 -21.07 25.42
C ARG A 142 3.54 -21.58 26.50
N GLY A 143 3.04 -21.76 27.72
CA GLY A 143 3.78 -22.42 28.79
C GLY A 143 4.29 -23.76 28.29
N LYS A 144 5.59 -24.00 28.43
CA LYS A 144 6.20 -25.31 28.18
C LYS A 144 5.43 -26.31 29.04
N ARG A 145 4.72 -27.25 28.42
CA ARG A 145 4.28 -28.46 29.13
C ARG A 145 5.57 -29.24 29.41
N GLY A 146 5.99 -29.22 30.67
CA GLY A 146 7.02 -30.09 31.21
C GLY A 146 6.54 -31.53 31.29
#